data_AF-A0A5C7PCY7-F1
#
_entry.id   AF-A0A5C7PCY7-F1
#
_cell.length_a   1.000
_cell.length_b   1.000
_cell.length_c   1.000
_cell.angle_alpha   90.00
_cell.angle_beta   90.00
_cell.angle_gamma   90.00
#
_symmetry.space_group_name_H-M   'P 1'
#
loop_
_entity.id
_entity.type
_entity.pdbx_description
1 polymer ?
#
loop_
_entity_poly.entity_id
_entity_poly.type
_entity_poly.pdbx_seq_one_letter_code
_entity_poly.pdbx_strand_id
1 'polypeptide(L)'
;MEDTPIEALCRRTDPETSRAAASSIKPSILEGMVLEAIASFGERGCISDEVRRLFPDLAYSSVTARYKALKDKGLIHIVGCRPGDSGRLQSVMVAHNGAVKP
;
A
#
# COMPACT_ATOMS: atom_id res chain seq x y z
N MET A 1 -50.61 14.83 21.80
CA MET A 1 -50.10 13.89 20.79
C MET A 1 -48.63 14.21 20.63
N GLU A 2 -47.85 13.63 21.54
CA GLU A 2 -46.40 13.54 21.44
C GLU A 2 -45.99 12.92 20.09
N ASP A 3 -44.90 13.41 19.49
CA ASP A 3 -43.70 12.59 19.35
C ASP A 3 -42.46 13.45 19.03
N THR A 4 -41.32 12.99 19.52
CA THR A 4 -40.02 13.65 19.69
C THR A 4 -39.19 13.52 18.40
N PRO A 5 -38.22 14.43 18.09
CA PRO A 5 -37.51 14.42 16.81
C PRO A 5 -36.45 13.31 16.71
N ILE A 6 -36.41 12.58 15.59
CA ILE A 6 -35.36 11.59 15.29
C ILE A 6 -34.22 12.21 14.47
N GLU A 7 -33.24 12.71 15.22
CA GLU A 7 -31.87 12.97 14.78
C GLU A 7 -31.21 11.62 14.42
N ALA A 8 -31.20 11.25 13.13
CA ALA A 8 -30.49 10.07 12.64
C ALA A 8 -28.99 10.37 12.56
N LEU A 9 -28.38 10.25 13.73
CA LEU A 9 -26.97 10.27 14.06
C LEU A 9 -26.19 9.11 13.37
N CYS A 10 -25.97 9.17 12.05
CA CYS A 10 -24.94 8.32 11.42
C CYS A 10 -23.56 8.98 11.53
N ARG A 11 -22.98 8.90 12.73
CA ARG A 11 -21.56 9.15 12.97
C ARG A 11 -20.73 7.99 12.38
N ARG A 12 -19.70 8.36 11.60
CA ARG A 12 -18.34 7.78 11.61
C ARG A 12 -18.29 6.32 11.14
N THR A 13 -17.69 5.99 10.00
CA THR A 13 -16.22 5.83 9.87
C THR A 13 -15.88 5.55 8.41
N ASP A 14 -15.90 6.55 7.54
CA ASP A 14 -14.96 6.52 6.42
C ASP A 14 -13.59 6.85 7.03
N PRO A 15 -12.60 5.96 6.96
CA PRO A 15 -11.25 6.31 7.37
C PRO A 15 -10.68 7.32 6.37
N GLU A 16 -11.01 8.60 6.57
CA GLU A 16 -10.20 9.73 6.09
C GLU A 16 -8.78 9.70 6.68
N THR A 17 -8.47 8.73 7.55
CA THR A 17 -7.15 8.38 8.03
C THR A 17 -6.28 7.60 7.04
N SER A 18 -6.78 7.20 5.87
CA SER A 18 -5.93 6.57 4.84
C SER A 18 -5.26 7.56 3.88
N ARG A 19 -5.74 8.82 3.80
CA ARG A 19 -5.17 9.84 2.89
C ARG A 19 -4.11 10.73 3.55
N ALA A 20 -4.21 10.99 4.85
CA ALA A 20 -3.30 11.90 5.56
C ALA A 20 -2.01 11.23 6.10
N ALA A 21 -1.95 9.89 6.15
CA ALA A 21 -0.80 9.17 6.69
C ALA A 21 0.44 9.23 5.76
N ALA A 22 0.22 9.29 4.44
CA ALA A 22 1.32 9.31 3.47
C ALA A 22 2.17 10.59 3.52
N SER A 23 1.60 11.74 3.90
CA SER A 23 2.32 13.03 3.87
C SER A 23 3.27 13.24 5.05
N SER A 24 3.09 12.53 6.17
CA SER A 24 3.93 12.70 7.37
C SER A 24 4.96 11.58 7.56
N ILE A 25 4.72 10.40 6.97
CA ILE A 25 5.60 9.25 7.14
C ILE A 25 6.68 9.29 6.05
N LYS A 26 7.87 9.81 6.40
CA LYS A 26 9.04 9.71 5.51
C LYS A 26 9.59 8.27 5.54
N PRO A 27 9.48 7.47 4.46
CA PRO A 27 10.14 6.18 4.39
C PRO A 27 11.66 6.36 4.39
N SER A 28 12.43 5.39 4.89
CA SER A 28 13.89 5.36 4.69
C SER A 28 14.21 5.32 3.20
N ILE A 29 15.42 5.70 2.78
CA ILE A 29 15.85 5.69 1.36
C ILE A 29 15.46 4.39 0.64
N LEU A 30 15.74 3.23 1.24
CA LEU A 30 15.39 1.92 0.66
C LEU A 30 13.88 1.66 0.59
N GLU A 31 13.12 2.09 1.61
CA GLU A 31 11.66 1.99 1.60
C GLU A 31 11.05 2.90 0.53
N GLY A 32 11.61 4.09 0.34
CA GLY A 32 11.22 5.02 -0.72
C GLY A 32 11.43 4.41 -2.10
N MET A 33 12.63 3.88 -2.37
CA MET A 33 12.91 3.20 -3.65
C MET A 33 11.94 2.04 -3.92
N VAL A 34 11.68 1.21 -2.91
CA VAL A 34 10.74 0.10 -3.05
C VAL A 34 9.30 0.60 -3.25
N LEU A 35 8.89 1.65 -2.54
CA LEU A 35 7.57 2.25 -2.69
C LEU A 35 7.39 2.84 -4.10
N GLU A 36 8.37 3.56 -4.63
CA GLU A 36 8.34 4.12 -5.99
C GLU A 36 8.30 3.04 -7.07
N ALA A 37 9.04 1.95 -6.87
CA ALA A 37 8.97 0.80 -7.74
C ALA A 37 7.56 0.19 -7.75
N ILE A 38 6.95 -0.02 -6.58
CA ILE A 38 5.57 -0.54 -6.46
C ILE A 38 4.58 0.45 -7.10
N ALA A 39 4.76 1.76 -6.87
CA ALA A 39 3.91 2.81 -7.43
C ALA A 39 3.98 2.88 -8.96
N SER A 40 5.14 2.54 -9.56
CA SER A 40 5.31 2.47 -11.02
C SER A 40 4.43 1.42 -11.69
N PHE A 41 3.96 0.40 -10.95
CA PHE A 41 3.00 -0.58 -11.46
C PHE A 41 1.53 -0.11 -11.38
N GLY A 42 1.27 1.01 -10.68
CA GLY A 42 -0.06 1.60 -10.55
C GLY A 42 -1.12 0.65 -9.99
N GLU A 43 -2.34 0.77 -10.50
CA GLU A 43 -3.52 0.00 -10.05
C GLU A 43 -3.40 -1.51 -10.35
N ARG A 44 -2.56 -1.88 -11.32
CA ARG A 44 -2.28 -3.29 -11.62
C ARG A 44 -1.59 -3.97 -10.44
N GLY A 45 -0.82 -3.20 -9.66
CA GLY A 45 0.04 -3.67 -8.58
C GLY A 45 1.15 -4.58 -9.07
N CYS A 46 2.02 -4.97 -8.14
CA CYS A 46 3.12 -5.87 -8.40
C CYS A 46 3.21 -6.97 -7.35
N ILE A 47 3.73 -8.11 -7.76
CA ILE A 47 4.14 -9.18 -6.84
C ILE A 47 5.60 -9.00 -6.42
N SER A 48 5.99 -9.64 -5.32
CA SER A 48 7.36 -9.59 -4.79
C SER A 48 8.43 -9.92 -5.82
N ASP A 49 8.11 -10.81 -6.76
CA ASP A 49 9.01 -11.26 -7.82
C ASP A 49 9.26 -10.16 -8.89
N GLU A 50 8.23 -9.38 -9.23
CA GLU A 50 8.35 -8.24 -10.15
C GLU A 50 9.20 -7.13 -9.54
N VAL A 51 8.99 -6.81 -8.25
CA VAL A 51 9.83 -5.83 -7.55
C VAL A 51 11.28 -6.32 -7.46
N ARG A 52 11.49 -7.62 -7.22
CA ARG A 52 12.84 -8.21 -7.19
C ARG A 52 13.55 -8.12 -8.54
N ARG A 53 12.82 -8.23 -9.66
CA ARG A 53 13.39 -8.01 -11.01
C ARG A 53 13.88 -6.58 -11.21
N LEU A 54 13.26 -5.60 -10.57
CA LEU A 54 13.71 -4.20 -10.62
C LEU A 54 14.93 -3.92 -9.74
N PHE A 55 15.15 -4.74 -8.71
CA PHE A 55 16.27 -4.62 -7.79
C PHE A 55 17.10 -5.92 -7.71
N PRO A 56 17.79 -6.31 -8.79
CA PRO A 56 18.58 -7.55 -8.82
C PRO A 56 19.73 -7.53 -7.81
N ASP A 57 20.29 -6.35 -7.53
CA ASP A 57 21.37 -6.14 -6.55
C ASP A 57 20.92 -6.24 -5.08
N LEU A 58 19.61 -6.25 -4.80
CA LEU A 58 19.09 -6.30 -3.44
C LEU A 58 18.76 -7.72 -2.99
N ALA A 59 19.24 -8.07 -1.79
CA ALA A 59 18.88 -9.32 -1.12
C ALA A 59 17.36 -9.40 -0.86
N TYR A 60 16.80 -10.60 -1.03
CA TYR A 60 15.35 -10.85 -0.91
C TYR A 60 14.79 -10.41 0.45
N SER A 61 15.52 -10.75 1.52
CA SER A 61 15.16 -10.41 2.90
C SER A 61 15.14 -8.91 3.13
N SER A 62 16.01 -8.15 2.45
CA SER A 62 16.07 -6.70 2.58
C SER A 62 14.84 -6.02 1.99
N VAL A 63 14.31 -6.53 0.88
CA VAL A 63 13.14 -5.96 0.20
C VAL A 63 11.84 -6.40 0.89
N THR A 64 11.72 -7.70 1.20
CA THR A 64 10.51 -8.26 1.83
C THR A 64 10.22 -7.70 3.23
N ALA A 65 11.26 -7.41 4.02
CA ALA A 65 11.10 -6.74 5.30
C ALA A 65 10.47 -5.34 5.16
N ARG A 66 10.75 -4.63 4.05
CA ARG A 66 10.18 -3.30 3.80
C ARG A 66 8.71 -3.36 3.40
N TYR A 67 8.26 -4.41 2.72
CA TYR A 67 6.84 -4.56 2.39
C TYR A 67 5.97 -4.52 3.65
N LYS A 68 6.39 -5.21 4.72
CA LYS A 68 5.67 -5.19 5.99
C LYS A 68 5.66 -3.79 6.61
N ALA A 69 6.79 -3.09 6.60
CA ALA A 69 6.88 -1.72 7.10
C ALA A 69 6.01 -0.74 6.30
N LEU A 70 6.06 -0.80 4.96
CA LEU A 70 5.24 0.02 4.07
C LEU A 70 3.74 -0.25 4.24
N LYS A 71 3.37 -1.52 4.43
CA LYS A 71 1.98 -1.91 4.69
C LYS A 71 1.49 -1.40 6.05
N ASP A 72 2.31 -1.55 7.09
CA ASP A 72 2.01 -1.07 8.44
C ASP A 72 1.84 0.46 8.47
N LYS A 73 2.67 1.16 7.69
CA LYS A 73 2.57 2.61 7.45
C LYS A 73 1.37 3.03 6.59
N GLY A 74 0.63 2.08 6.01
CA GLY A 74 -0.49 2.37 5.10
C GLY A 74 -0.08 2.92 3.73
N LEU A 75 1.19 2.80 3.35
CA LEU A 75 1.72 3.28 2.07
C LEU A 75 1.45 2.29 0.93
N ILE A 76 1.30 1.00 1.25
CA ILE A 76 0.89 -0.05 0.31
C ILE A 76 -0.24 -0.87 0.88
N HIS A 77 -1.08 -1.43 0.01
CA HIS A 77 -2.13 -2.38 0.37
C HIS A 77 -2.09 -3.61 -0.55
N ILE A 78 -2.74 -4.69 -0.12
CA ILE A 78 -2.81 -5.93 -0.89
C ILE A 78 -4.19 -5.97 -1.56
N VAL A 79 -4.21 -6.05 -2.89
CA VAL A 79 -5.46 -6.09 -3.69
C VAL A 79 -5.86 -7.50 -4.12
N GLY A 80 -4.96 -8.48 -3.97
CA GLY A 80 -5.22 -9.85 -4.37
C GLY A 80 -3.96 -10.71 -4.34
N CYS A 81 -4.03 -11.85 -5.02
CA CYS A 81 -2.92 -12.79 -5.15
C CYS A 81 -2.71 -13.18 -6.62
N ARG A 82 -1.46 -13.25 -7.08
CA ARG A 82 -1.09 -13.71 -8.43
C ARG A 82 0.05 -14.71 -8.34
N PRO A 83 0.11 -15.71 -9.25
CA PRO A 83 1.24 -16.64 -9.30
C PRO A 83 2.53 -15.91 -9.68
N GLY A 84 3.59 -16.12 -8.90
CA GLY A 84 4.94 -15.69 -9.25
C GLY A 84 5.65 -16.69 -10.15
N ASP A 85 6.94 -16.44 -10.40
CA ASP A 85 7.78 -17.27 -11.29
C ASP A 85 7.82 -18.75 -10.87
N SER A 86 7.86 -19.02 -9.56
CA SER A 86 7.82 -20.38 -9.01
C SER A 86 6.42 -21.04 -9.05
N GLY A 87 5.40 -20.40 -9.64
CA GLY A 87 4.01 -20.86 -9.66
C GLY A 87 3.26 -20.70 -8.33
N ARG A 88 3.95 -20.26 -7.26
CA ARG A 88 3.34 -20.00 -5.96
C ARG A 88 2.58 -18.68 -5.97
N LEU A 89 1.39 -18.67 -5.37
CA LEU A 89 0.61 -17.45 -5.19
C LEU A 89 1.36 -16.46 -4.29
N GLN A 90 1.52 -15.23 -4.79
CA GLN A 90 2.13 -14.10 -4.12
C GLN A 90 1.11 -12.96 -4.00
N SER A 91 1.20 -12.21 -2.91
CA SER A 91 0.34 -11.04 -2.70
C SER A 91 0.66 -9.94 -3.71
N VAL A 92 -0.38 -9.43 -4.38
CA VAL A 92 -0.29 -8.27 -5.26
C VAL A 92 -0.35 -7.02 -4.40
N MET A 93 0.73 -6.27 -4.40
CA MET A 93 0.91 -5.03 -3.65
C MET A 93 0.65 -3.84 -4.56
N VAL A 94 -0.17 -2.91 -4.09
CA VAL A 94 -0.46 -1.64 -4.76
C VAL A 94 -0.06 -0.52 -3.82
N ALA A 95 0.68 0.45 -4.33
CA ALA A 95 1.00 1.65 -3.57
C ALA A 95 -0.20 2.59 -3.53
N HIS A 96 -0.48 3.15 -2.36
CA HIS A 96 -1.38 4.29 -2.26
C HIS A 96 -0.66 5.52 -2.82
N ASN A 97 -0.84 5.75 -4.12
CA ASN A 97 -0.34 6.95 -4.78
C ASN A 97 -1.18 8.15 -4.32
N GLY A 98 -0.82 8.73 -3.18
CA GLY A 98 -1.19 10.10 -2.86
C GLY A 98 -0.41 11.04 -3.78
N ALA A 99 -0.82 11.10 -5.05
CA ALA A 99 -0.41 12.05 -6.07
C ALA A 99 0.99 12.68 -5.85
N VAL A 100 2.06 11.99 -6.27
CA VAL A 100 3.19 12.73 -6.83
C VAL A 100 2.72 13.25 -8.18
N LYS A 101 2.05 14.41 -8.16
CA LYS A 101 1.95 15.30 -9.33
C LYS A 101 3.22 16.17 -9.34
N PRO A 102 3.68 16.55 -10.54
CA PRO A 102 5.06 16.94 -10.85
C PRO A 102 5.55 18.19 -10.10
#